data_AF-A0A378LRH1-F1
#
_entry.id   AF-A0A378LRH1-F1
#
_cell.length_a   1.000
_cell.length_b   1.000
_cell.length_c   1.000
_cell.angle_alpha   90.00
_cell.angle_beta   90.00
_cell.angle_gamma   90.00
#
_symmetry.space_group_name_H-M   'P 1'
#
loop_
_entity.id
_entity.type
_entity.pdbx_description
1 polymer ?
#
loop_
_entity_poly.entity_id
_entity_poly.type
_entity_poly.pdbx_seq_one_letter_code
_entity_poly.pdbx_strand_id
1 'polypeptide(L)'
;MTQNKIDVNDAGKTGALLALGNTVLAPLYWVDAKFGLTTAILATGAFLYGAHEVGKKRRPIENKVNSLNSFFGSKTGDKSTEVENAIANIVVGGSAIFDEIMPKDNKGP
;
A
#
# COMPACT_ATOMS: atom_id res chain seq x y z
N MET A 1 12.47 -4.66 19.54
CA MET A 1 12.11 -4.53 18.11
C MET A 1 10.61 -4.36 18.01
N THR A 2 10.14 -3.15 17.70
CA THR A 2 8.71 -2.88 17.52
C THR A 2 8.34 -3.35 16.12
N GLN A 3 7.76 -4.55 15.98
CA GLN A 3 7.22 -4.96 14.69
C GLN A 3 6.21 -3.90 14.24
N ASN A 4 6.36 -3.41 13.00
CA ASN A 4 5.38 -2.55 12.35
C ASN A 4 4.06 -3.32 12.26
N LYS A 5 3.21 -3.17 13.28
CA LYS A 5 1.93 -3.88 13.36
C LYS A 5 1.02 -3.28 12.28
N ILE A 6 0.86 -4.00 11.19
CA ILE A 6 -0.05 -3.62 10.11
C ILE A 6 -1.47 -3.72 10.67
N ASP A 7 -2.22 -2.61 10.61
CA ASP A 7 -3.62 -2.60 11.01
C ASP A 7 -4.46 -3.39 9.99
N VAL A 8 -5.28 -4.32 10.50
CA VAL A 8 -6.07 -5.23 9.67
C VAL A 8 -7.16 -4.48 8.89
N ASN A 9 -7.72 -3.40 9.46
CA ASN A 9 -8.71 -2.57 8.80
C ASN A 9 -8.08 -1.76 7.66
N ASP A 10 -6.88 -1.21 7.86
CA ASP A 10 -6.14 -0.51 6.80
C ASP A 10 -5.75 -1.44 5.65
N ALA A 11 -5.31 -2.65 5.99
CA ALA A 11 -5.03 -3.70 5.00
C ALA A 11 -6.30 -4.11 4.25
N GLY A 12 -7.43 -4.21 4.95
CA GLY A 12 -8.74 -4.49 4.37
C GLY A 12 -9.16 -3.44 3.34
N LYS A 13 -9.05 -2.15 3.68
CA LYS A 13 -9.37 -1.03 2.76
C LYS A 13 -8.46 -1.00 1.54
N THR A 14 -7.16 -1.19 1.73
CA THR A 14 -6.19 -1.26 0.63
C THR A 14 -6.49 -2.44 -0.30
N GLY A 15 -6.79 -3.60 0.29
CA GLY A 15 -7.21 -4.79 -0.45
C GLY A 15 -8.52 -4.58 -1.22
N ALA A 16 -9.47 -3.85 -0.63
CA ALA A 16 -10.72 -3.49 -1.30
C ALA A 16 -10.47 -2.62 -2.55
N LEU A 17 -9.58 -1.63 -2.48
CA LEU A 17 -9.19 -0.84 -3.67
C LEU A 17 -8.57 -1.71 -4.76
N LEU A 18 -7.67 -2.62 -4.41
CA LEU A 18 -7.06 -3.55 -5.37
C LEU A 18 -8.12 -4.45 -6.01
N ALA A 19 -9.07 -4.97 -5.24
CA ALA A 19 -10.16 -5.79 -5.73
C ALA A 19 -11.04 -5.00 -6.70
N LEU A 20 -11.50 -3.81 -6.29
CA LEU A 20 -12.32 -2.92 -7.12
C LEU A 20 -11.59 -2.54 -8.42
N GLY A 21 -10.32 -2.17 -8.33
CA GLY A 21 -9.49 -1.86 -9.50
C GLY A 21 -9.41 -3.04 -10.48
N ASN A 22 -9.17 -4.25 -9.98
CA ASN A 22 -9.14 -5.45 -10.83
C ASN A 22 -10.52 -5.79 -11.41
N THR A 23 -11.61 -5.57 -10.68
CA THR A 23 -12.98 -5.73 -11.21
C THR A 23 -13.25 -4.78 -12.36
N VAL A 24 -12.81 -3.51 -12.26
CA VAL A 24 -12.95 -2.52 -13.35
C VAL A 24 -12.12 -2.91 -14.57
N LEU A 25 -10.94 -3.50 -14.36
CA LEU A 25 -10.05 -3.93 -15.44
C LEU A 25 -10.42 -5.30 -16.04
N ALA A 26 -11.24 -6.09 -15.36
CA ALA A 26 -11.61 -7.45 -15.77
C ALA A 26 -12.14 -7.55 -17.22
N PRO A 27 -13.00 -6.63 -17.72
CA PRO A 27 -13.49 -6.70 -19.11
C PRO A 27 -12.37 -6.58 -20.16
N LEU A 28 -11.23 -5.96 -19.84
CA LEU A 28 -10.11 -5.81 -20.79
C LEU A 28 -9.50 -7.17 -21.15
N TYR A 29 -9.56 -8.14 -20.24
CA TYR A 29 -9.09 -9.50 -20.48
C TYR A 29 -9.94 -10.25 -21.52
N TRP A 30 -11.22 -9.85 -21.68
CA TRP A 30 -12.10 -10.43 -22.69
C TRP A 30 -11.84 -9.90 -24.09
N VAL A 31 -11.26 -8.71 -24.21
CA VAL A 31 -10.89 -8.10 -25.51
C VAL A 31 -9.59 -8.74 -26.01
N ASP A 32 -8.54 -8.66 -25.21
CA ASP A 32 -7.26 -9.32 -25.48
C ASP A 32 -6.55 -9.59 -24.15
N ALA A 33 -6.20 -10.85 -23.91
CA ALA A 33 -5.64 -11.27 -22.64
C ALA A 33 -4.27 -10.65 -22.34
N LYS A 34 -3.44 -10.39 -23.37
CA LYS A 34 -2.12 -9.76 -23.18
C LYS A 34 -2.30 -8.29 -22.82
N PHE A 35 -3.17 -7.59 -23.55
CA PHE A 35 -3.50 -6.20 -23.27
C PHE A 35 -4.13 -6.03 -21.88
N GLY A 36 -5.10 -6.88 -21.52
CA GLY A 36 -5.74 -6.89 -20.20
C GLY A 36 -4.73 -7.12 -19.08
N LEU A 37 -3.85 -8.12 -19.22
CA LEU A 37 -2.81 -8.40 -18.24
C LEU A 37 -1.80 -7.27 -18.11
N THR A 38 -1.29 -6.73 -19.23
CA THR A 38 -0.36 -5.60 -19.21
C THR A 38 -0.97 -4.38 -18.53
N THR A 39 -2.23 -4.08 -18.84
CA THR A 39 -2.94 -2.95 -18.23
C THR A 39 -3.13 -3.16 -16.73
N ALA A 40 -3.49 -4.37 -16.29
CA ALA A 40 -3.65 -4.70 -14.87
C ALA A 40 -2.34 -4.61 -14.09
N ILE A 41 -1.22 -5.07 -14.66
CA ILE A 41 0.11 -4.94 -14.06
C ILE A 41 0.49 -3.47 -13.91
N LEU A 42 0.32 -2.67 -14.97
CA LEU A 42 0.64 -1.23 -14.94
C LEU A 42 -0.23 -0.48 -13.92
N ALA A 43 -1.54 -0.71 -13.93
CA ALA A 43 -2.47 -0.08 -13.00
C ALA A 43 -2.17 -0.46 -11.55
N THR A 44 -1.91 -1.75 -11.29
CA THR A 44 -1.56 -2.24 -9.95
C THR A 44 -0.22 -1.67 -9.49
N GLY A 45 0.80 -1.65 -10.36
CA GLY A 45 2.10 -1.07 -10.05
C GLY A 45 2.02 0.43 -9.73
N ALA A 46 1.27 1.19 -10.54
CA ALA A 46 1.02 2.61 -10.30
C ALA A 46 0.29 2.85 -8.97
N PHE A 47 -0.73 2.04 -8.67
CA PHE A 47 -1.44 2.10 -7.40
C PHE A 47 -0.53 1.80 -6.21
N LEU A 48 0.24 0.71 -6.26
CA LEU A 48 1.15 0.34 -5.17
C LEU A 48 2.21 1.42 -4.92
N TYR A 49 2.78 2.00 -5.98
CA TYR A 49 3.71 3.11 -5.87
C TYR A 49 3.07 4.37 -5.27
N GLY A 50 1.89 4.74 -5.76
CA GLY A 50 1.14 5.89 -5.22
C GLY A 50 0.79 5.72 -3.76
N ALA A 51 0.25 4.55 -3.39
CA ALA A 51 -0.05 4.18 -2.01
C ALA A 51 1.22 4.19 -1.13
N HIS A 52 2.34 3.67 -1.62
CA HIS A 52 3.61 3.72 -0.90
C HIS A 52 4.06 5.17 -0.60
N GLU A 53 4.01 6.07 -1.59
CA GLU A 53 4.41 7.47 -1.40
C GLU A 53 3.46 8.25 -0.49
N VAL A 54 2.15 8.00 -0.57
CA VAL A 54 1.17 8.56 0.39
C VAL A 54 1.45 8.03 1.80
N GLY A 55 1.71 6.73 1.93
CA GLY A 55 2.06 6.08 3.20
C GLY A 55 3.33 6.64 3.82
N LYS A 56 4.37 6.88 3.01
CA LYS A 56 5.62 7.51 3.47
C LYS A 56 5.39 8.85 4.15
N LYS A 57 4.52 9.69 3.55
CA LYS A 57 4.17 11.00 4.10
C LYS A 57 3.38 10.90 5.41
N ARG A 58 2.62 9.82 5.60
CA ARG A 58 1.79 9.59 6.80
C ARG A 58 2.51 8.84 7.93
N ARG A 59 3.63 8.19 7.65
CA ARG A 59 4.46 7.43 8.62
C ARG A 59 5.88 7.96 8.78
N PRO A 60 6.10 9.28 9.00
CA PRO A 60 7.43 9.87 8.95
C PRO A 60 8.36 9.33 10.06
N ILE A 61 7.80 8.99 11.23
CA ILE A 61 8.57 8.52 12.39
C ILE A 61 8.99 7.05 12.18
N GLU A 62 8.07 6.18 11.80
CA GLU A 62 8.35 4.76 11.56
C GLU A 62 9.34 4.58 10.41
N ASN A 63 9.20 5.38 9.34
CA ASN A 63 10.13 5.37 8.22
C ASN A 63 11.54 5.81 8.62
N LYS A 64 11.65 6.81 9.52
CA LYS A 64 12.95 7.27 10.04
C LYS A 64 13.60 6.23 10.93
N VAL A 65 12.82 5.56 11.79
CA VAL A 65 13.30 4.44 12.62
C VAL A 65 13.77 3.28 11.73
N ASN A 66 12.98 2.93 10.70
CA ASN A 66 13.35 1.90 9.74
C ASN A 66 14.64 2.25 8.98
N SER A 67 14.79 3.50 8.54
CA SER A 67 16.01 3.96 7.87
C SER A 67 17.24 3.82 8.77
N LEU A 68 17.16 4.25 10.03
CA LEU A 68 18.24 4.06 11.00
C LEU A 68 18.55 2.56 11.19
N ASN A 69 17.52 1.72 11.30
CA ASN A 69 17.69 0.28 11.43
C ASN A 69 18.38 -0.34 10.20
N SER A 70 18.01 0.05 8.98
CA SER A 70 18.72 -0.38 7.76
C SER A 70 20.18 0.07 7.71
N PHE A 71 20.44 1.33 8.08
CA PHE A 71 21.80 1.91 8.05
C PHE A 71 22.75 1.24 9.05
N PHE A 72 22.26 0.90 10.25
CA PHE A 72 23.08 0.25 11.27
C PHE A 72 22.97 -1.29 11.24
N GLY A 73 21.95 -1.85 10.59
CA GLY A 73 21.69 -3.28 10.48
C GLY A 73 22.83 -4.05 9.81
N SER A 74 23.50 -3.45 8.82
CA SER A 74 24.68 -4.04 8.19
C SER A 74 25.90 -4.15 9.13
N LYS A 75 25.92 -3.38 10.24
CA LYS A 75 26.97 -3.44 11.27
C LYS A 75 26.55 -4.26 12.50
N THR A 76 25.26 -4.36 12.81
CA THR A 76 24.74 -5.09 13.98
C THR A 76 24.32 -6.53 13.67
N GLY A 77 24.26 -6.92 12.40
CA GLY A 77 23.84 -8.25 11.97
C GLY A 77 22.31 -8.42 11.87
N ASP A 78 21.55 -7.33 12.02
CA ASP A 78 20.10 -7.33 11.89
C ASP A 78 19.65 -7.39 10.42
N LYS A 79 18.56 -8.12 10.15
CA LYS A 79 17.97 -8.23 8.82
C LYS A 79 17.30 -6.89 8.44
N SER A 80 17.42 -6.50 7.17
CA SER A 80 16.74 -5.32 6.62
C SER A 80 15.22 -5.47 6.76
N THR A 81 14.58 -4.45 7.34
CA THR A 81 13.12 -4.36 7.53
C THR A 81 12.44 -3.50 6.43
N GLU A 82 13.16 -3.20 5.35
CA GLU A 82 12.68 -2.29 4.28
C GLU A 82 11.46 -2.80 3.53
N VAL A 83 11.38 -4.11 3.27
CA VAL A 83 10.22 -4.71 2.60
C VAL A 83 8.98 -4.58 3.47
N GLU A 84 9.10 -4.89 4.76
CA GLU A 84 8.00 -4.77 5.72
C GLU A 84 7.56 -3.32 5.86
N ASN A 85 8.53 -2.39 5.92
CA ASN A 85 8.23 -0.96 5.95
C ASN A 85 7.57 -0.47 4.65
N ALA A 86 7.97 -0.98 3.50
CA ALA A 86 7.35 -0.66 2.22
C ALA A 86 5.90 -1.15 2.14
N ILE A 87 5.63 -2.39 2.57
CA ILE A 87 4.28 -2.94 2.69
C ILE A 87 3.45 -2.08 3.65
N ALA A 88 4.02 -1.71 4.79
CA ALA A 88 3.32 -0.94 5.80
C ALA A 88 2.99 0.50 5.32
N ASN A 89 3.84 1.10 4.47
CA ASN A 89 3.52 2.34 3.75
C ASN A 89 2.39 2.12 2.73
N ILE A 90 2.44 1.06 1.93
CA ILE A 90 1.37 0.73 0.95
C ILE A 90 0.02 0.59 1.66
N VAL A 91 -0.03 -0.12 2.79
CA VAL A 91 -1.27 -0.34 3.54
C VAL A 91 -1.83 0.98 4.11
N VAL A 92 -0.99 1.80 4.75
CA VAL A 92 -1.47 3.07 5.31
C VAL A 92 -1.86 4.06 4.23
N GLY A 93 -1.10 4.14 3.13
CA GLY A 93 -1.44 5.02 2.02
C GLY A 93 -2.66 4.54 1.24
N GLY A 94 -2.81 3.23 1.03
CA GLY A 94 -3.99 2.65 0.38
C GLY A 94 -5.26 2.86 1.20
N SER A 95 -5.18 2.71 2.53
CA SER A 95 -6.27 3.04 3.45
C SER A 95 -6.67 4.51 3.34
N ALA A 96 -5.69 5.42 3.29
CA ALA A 96 -5.95 6.85 3.13
C ALA A 96 -6.61 7.18 1.78
N ILE A 97 -6.15 6.57 0.68
CA ILE A 97 -6.77 6.74 -0.63
C ILE A 97 -8.20 6.20 -0.61
N PHE A 98 -8.44 5.07 0.06
CA PHE A 98 -9.78 4.50 0.18
C PHE A 98 -10.72 5.46 0.90
N ASP A 99 -10.29 6.04 2.02
CA ASP A 99 -11.11 6.98 2.80
C ASP A 99 -11.39 8.28 2.04
N GLU A 100 -10.50 8.70 1.14
CA GLU A 100 -10.71 9.87 0.27
C GLU A 100 -11.74 9.59 -0.84
N ILE A 101 -11.74 8.37 -1.41
CA ILE A 101 -12.68 7.96 -2.46
C ILE A 101 -14.05 7.55 -1.88
N MET A 102 -14.04 6.90 -0.72
CA MET A 102 -15.22 6.38 -0.02
C MET A 102 -15.36 7.08 1.35
N PRO A 103 -15.57 8.40 1.37
CA PRO A 103 -15.67 9.15 2.62
C PRO A 103 -16.83 8.60 3.44
N LYS A 104 -16.59 8.36 4.73
CA LYS A 104 -17.68 8.07 5.66
C LYS A 104 -18.53 9.32 5.80
N ASP A 105 -19.80 9.22 5.42
CA ASP A 105 -20.78 10.27 5.67
C ASP A 105 -20.92 10.48 7.18
N ASN A 106 -20.22 11.46 7.74
CA ASN A 106 -20.45 11.96 9.09
C ASN A 106 -21.67 12.89 9.08
N LYS A 107 -22.84 12.34 8.75
CA LYS A 107 -24.12 12.90 9.17
C LYS A 107 -24.72 11.95 10.20
N GLY A 108 -24.25 12.09 11.44
CA GLY A 108 -25.00 11.56 12.58
C GLY A 108 -26.31 12.35 12.76
N PRO A 109 -27.38 11.73 13.28
CA PRO A 109 -28.53 12.45 13.80
C PRO A 109 -28.15 13.40 14.95
#